data_AF-A0A1Q9PHG5-F1
#
_entry.id   AF-A0A1Q9PHG5-F1
#
_cell.length_a   1.000
_cell.length_b   1.000
_cell.length_c   1.000
_cell.angle_alpha   90.00
_cell.angle_beta   90.00
_cell.angle_gamma   90.00
#
_symmetry.space_group_name_H-M   'P 1'
#
loop_
_entity.id
_entity.type
_entity.pdbx_description
1 polymer ?
#
loop_
_entity_poly.entity_id
_entity_poly.type
_entity_poly.pdbx_seq_one_letter_code
_entity_poly.pdbx_strand_id
1 'polypeptide(L)'
;SKKCGNCPLLSQCTRSKNKVKVVTRHVWEEHKEKVRENRLSKSGKMLYKFRKEMVERSFADSKELHGLRYCRLRGLRKASEQALLTAACQNMKKIAKHLARLERVCGNTKIFEPC
;
A
#
# COMPACT_ATOMS: atom_id res chain seq x y z
N SER A 1 35.43 14.65 1.21
CA SER A 1 35.82 15.35 2.46
C SER A 1 37.24 14.99 2.81
N LYS A 2 38.14 15.95 3.05
CA LYS A 2 39.56 15.70 3.41
C LYS A 2 39.72 14.78 4.63
N LYS A 3 38.70 14.69 5.48
CA LYS A 3 38.67 13.86 6.69
C LYS A 3 38.62 12.34 6.42
N CYS A 4 38.14 11.89 5.26
CA CYS A 4 37.98 10.46 4.96
C CYS A 4 39.29 9.77 4.54
N GLY A 5 40.34 10.53 4.18
CA GLY A 5 41.57 10.00 3.60
C GLY A 5 42.35 9.02 4.49
N ASN A 6 42.29 9.25 5.81
CA ASN A 6 43.01 8.51 6.85
C ASN A 6 42.05 7.80 7.81
N CYS A 7 40.80 7.58 7.41
CA CYS A 7 39.83 6.91 8.27
C CYS A 7 40.22 5.42 8.43
N PRO A 8 40.36 4.89 9.66
CA PRO A 8 40.70 3.49 9.88
C PRO A 8 39.62 2.51 9.36
N LEU A 9 38.39 2.98 9.24
CA LEU A 9 37.26 2.23 8.69
C LEU A 9 37.08 2.42 7.16
N LEU A 10 38.03 3.07 6.48
CA LEU A 10 37.90 3.39 5.05
C LEU A 10 37.68 2.13 4.20
N SER A 11 38.40 1.05 4.49
CA SER A 11 38.28 -0.25 3.80
C SER A 11 36.90 -0.89 3.93
N GLN A 12 36.19 -0.63 5.03
CA GLN A 12 34.83 -1.09 5.27
C GLN A 12 33.78 -0.11 4.71
N CYS A 13 34.14 1.17 4.56
CA CYS A 13 33.22 2.24 4.21
C CYS A 13 33.00 2.40 2.69
N THR A 14 34.07 2.34 1.89
CA THR A 14 34.01 2.50 0.42
C THR A 14 35.21 1.86 -0.27
N ARG A 15 34.98 1.29 -1.46
CA ARG A 15 36.05 0.78 -2.36
C ARG A 15 36.51 1.80 -3.40
N SER A 16 35.99 3.03 -3.33
CA SER A 16 36.31 4.10 -4.28
C SER A 16 37.76 4.56 -4.15
N LYS A 17 38.47 4.64 -5.27
CA LYS A 17 39.86 5.16 -5.34
C LYS A 17 39.96 6.59 -4.80
N ASN A 18 38.90 7.39 -4.97
CA ASN A 18 38.87 8.78 -4.53
C ASN A 18 38.55 8.92 -3.04
N LYS A 19 38.45 7.81 -2.29
CA LYS A 19 38.15 7.76 -0.84
C LYS A 19 36.86 8.51 -0.47
N VAL A 20 35.89 8.52 -1.40
CA VAL A 20 34.56 9.10 -1.24
C VAL A 20 33.51 8.00 -1.37
N LYS A 21 32.58 7.94 -0.42
CA LYS A 21 31.40 7.09 -0.49
C LYS A 21 30.26 7.89 -1.13
N VAL A 22 29.73 7.40 -2.25
CA VAL A 22 28.52 7.95 -2.86
C VAL A 22 27.36 7.06 -2.44
N VAL A 23 26.33 7.65 -1.85
CA VAL A 23 25.11 6.94 -1.46
C VAL A 23 23.96 7.51 -2.27
N THR A 24 23.43 6.70 -3.18
CA THR A 24 22.25 7.08 -3.97
C THR A 24 21.01 6.69 -3.17
N ARG A 25 20.23 7.68 -2.75
CA ARG A 25 18.93 7.46 -2.10
C ARG A 25 17.83 8.02 -2.98
N HIS A 26 16.69 7.35 -3.00
CA HIS A 26 15.50 7.87 -3.64
C HIS A 26 14.96 9.07 -2.83
N VAL A 27 14.31 10.03 -3.49
CA VAL A 27 13.71 11.21 -2.83
C VAL A 27 12.74 10.78 -1.70
N TRP A 28 12.05 9.65 -1.89
CA TRP A 28 11.09 9.10 -0.94
C TRP A 28 11.64 7.96 -0.07
N GLU A 29 12.97 7.79 0.02
CA GLU A 29 13.57 6.64 0.72
C GLU A 29 13.22 6.63 2.21
N GLU A 30 13.21 7.80 2.86
CA GLU A 30 12.84 7.91 4.28
C GLU A 30 11.40 7.43 4.53
N HIS A 31 10.47 7.79 3.65
CA HIS A 31 9.08 7.33 3.75
C HIS A 31 8.97 5.82 3.52
N LYS A 32 9.74 5.26 2.59
CA LYS A 32 9.81 3.80 2.37
C LYS A 32 10.34 3.08 3.61
N GLU A 33 11.35 3.62 4.27
CA GLU A 33 11.89 3.07 5.52
C GLU A 33 10.84 3.08 6.63
N LYS A 34 10.14 4.20 6.84
CA LYS A 34 9.02 4.30 7.80
C LYS A 34 7.93 3.25 7.52
N VAL A 35 7.54 3.07 6.27
CA VAL A 35 6.55 2.05 5.88
C VAL A 35 7.06 0.62 6.17
N ARG A 36 8.36 0.37 5.93
CA ARG A 36 9.00 -0.91 6.24
C ARG A 36 9.00 -1.19 7.74
N GLU A 37 9.39 -0.21 8.55
CA GLU A 37 9.39 -0.32 10.01
C GLU A 37 7.97 -0.57 10.54
N ASN A 38 6.99 0.18 10.05
CA ASN A 38 5.58 -0.02 10.38
C ASN A 38 5.12 -1.45 10.07
N ARG A 39 5.49 -2.00 8.90
CA ARG A 39 5.17 -3.39 8.54
C ARG A 39 5.82 -4.41 9.48
N LEU A 40 7.02 -4.13 9.99
CA LEU A 40 7.78 -5.03 10.87
C LEU A 40 7.35 -4.95 12.34
N SER A 41 6.65 -3.87 12.73
CA SER A 41 6.05 -3.72 14.06
C SER A 41 5.08 -4.86 14.40
N LYS A 42 4.78 -5.06 15.69
CA LYS A 42 3.84 -6.09 16.14
C LYS A 42 2.44 -5.90 15.54
N SER A 43 1.93 -4.68 15.56
CA SER A 43 0.62 -4.32 14.97
C SER A 43 0.65 -4.49 13.45
N GLY A 44 1.71 -4.05 12.78
CA GLY A 44 1.88 -4.22 11.34
C GLY A 44 1.88 -5.68 10.90
N LYS A 45 2.61 -6.54 11.61
CA LYS A 45 2.61 -7.99 11.35
C LYS A 45 1.23 -8.62 11.54
N MET A 46 0.49 -8.20 12.56
CA MET A 46 -0.89 -8.66 12.78
C MET A 46 -1.82 -8.21 11.66
N LEU A 47 -1.80 -6.93 11.29
CA LEU A 47 -2.60 -6.39 10.19
C LEU A 47 -2.25 -7.04 8.85
N TYR A 48 -0.97 -7.31 8.61
CA TYR A 48 -0.50 -7.93 7.37
C TYR A 48 -1.06 -9.34 7.15
N LYS A 49 -1.39 -10.09 8.22
CA LYS A 49 -2.03 -11.42 8.10
C LYS A 49 -3.39 -11.34 7.41
N PHE A 50 -4.15 -10.26 7.63
CA PHE A 50 -5.47 -10.05 7.02
C PHE A 50 -5.40 -9.62 5.55
N ARG A 51 -4.21 -9.32 5.01
CA ARG A 51 -4.02 -8.93 3.61
C ARG A 51 -4.62 -9.96 2.65
N LYS A 52 -4.39 -11.25 2.92
CA LYS A 52 -4.89 -12.36 2.10
C LYS A 52 -6.43 -12.44 2.08
N GLU A 53 -7.06 -12.10 3.20
CA GLU A 53 -8.50 -12.20 3.40
C GLU A 53 -9.25 -10.99 2.88
N MET A 54 -8.66 -9.81 2.99
CA MET A 54 -9.31 -8.54 2.67
C MET A 54 -8.81 -7.97 1.34
N VAL A 55 -7.51 -7.68 1.25
CA VAL A 55 -6.92 -6.96 0.12
C VAL A 55 -6.84 -7.86 -1.11
N GLU A 56 -6.24 -9.04 -0.96
CA GLU A 56 -6.04 -9.96 -2.09
C GLU A 56 -7.37 -10.53 -2.59
N ARG A 57 -8.32 -10.79 -1.69
CA ARG A 57 -9.69 -11.15 -2.06
C ARG A 57 -10.37 -10.02 -2.86
N SER A 58 -10.23 -8.77 -2.44
CA SER A 58 -10.78 -7.63 -3.20
C SER A 58 -10.20 -7.57 -4.62
N PHE A 59 -8.89 -7.77 -4.79
CA PHE A 59 -8.25 -7.80 -6.10
C PHE A 59 -8.69 -9.00 -6.96
N ALA A 60 -8.89 -10.17 -6.35
CA ALA A 60 -9.43 -11.34 -7.02
C ALA A 60 -10.84 -11.05 -7.55
N ASP A 61 -11.71 -10.48 -6.72
CA ASP A 61 -13.05 -10.04 -7.13
C ASP A 61 -12.98 -9.01 -8.27
N SER A 62 -12.03 -8.06 -8.23
CA SER A 62 -11.89 -7.08 -9.32
C SER A 62 -11.54 -7.74 -10.65
N LYS A 63 -10.71 -8.79 -10.62
CA LYS A 63 -10.29 -9.52 -11.82
C LYS A 63 -11.41 -10.38 -12.38
N GLU A 64 -12.04 -11.19 -11.54
CA GLU A 64 -13.01 -12.20 -11.97
C GLU A 64 -14.42 -11.62 -12.17
N LEU A 65 -14.87 -10.71 -11.30
CA LEU A 65 -16.24 -10.18 -11.32
C LEU A 65 -16.35 -8.81 -11.99
N HIS A 66 -15.28 -8.01 -12.00
CA HIS A 66 -15.29 -6.65 -12.57
C HIS A 66 -14.40 -6.51 -13.82
N GLY A 67 -13.95 -7.63 -14.38
CA GLY A 67 -13.29 -7.67 -15.69
C GLY A 67 -11.92 -6.99 -15.73
N LEU A 68 -11.21 -6.84 -14.60
CA LEU A 68 -9.84 -6.32 -14.58
C LEU A 68 -8.79 -7.36 -14.99
N ARG A 69 -9.19 -8.55 -15.45
CA ARG A 69 -8.26 -9.49 -16.10
C ARG A 69 -7.70 -8.92 -17.40
N TYR A 70 -8.46 -8.04 -18.08
CA TYR A 70 -8.02 -7.36 -19.29
C TYR A 70 -8.36 -5.86 -19.25
N CYS A 71 -7.50 -5.05 -19.85
CA CYS A 71 -7.84 -3.66 -20.15
C CYS A 71 -8.81 -3.66 -21.33
N ARG A 72 -10.06 -3.25 -21.12
CA ARG A 72 -11.08 -3.20 -22.17
C ARG A 72 -10.81 -2.07 -23.16
N LEU A 73 -10.12 -1.02 -22.71
CA LEU A 73 -9.83 0.17 -23.48
C LEU A 73 -8.32 0.31 -23.70
N ARG A 74 -7.93 0.84 -24.86
CA ARG A 74 -6.52 1.09 -25.20
C ARG A 74 -6.03 2.43 -24.64
N GLY A 75 -4.84 2.42 -24.05
CA GLY A 75 -4.15 3.60 -23.53
C GLY A 75 -4.22 3.73 -22.00
N LEU A 76 -3.15 4.26 -21.39
CA LEU A 76 -2.98 4.32 -19.94
C LEU A 76 -4.13 5.06 -19.25
N ARG A 77 -4.54 6.22 -19.77
CA ARG A 77 -5.63 7.01 -19.17
C ARG A 77 -6.94 6.21 -19.07
N LYS A 78 -7.32 5.53 -20.15
CA LYS A 78 -8.55 4.73 -20.19
C LYS A 78 -8.48 3.48 -19.32
N ALA A 79 -7.30 2.85 -19.24
CA ALA A 79 -7.06 1.74 -18.31
C ALA A 79 -7.16 2.19 -16.84
N SER A 80 -6.64 3.38 -16.52
CA SER A 80 -6.79 4.00 -15.21
C SER A 80 -8.26 4.31 -14.89
N GLU A 81 -9.01 4.88 -15.83
CA GLU A 81 -10.46 5.12 -15.67
C GLU A 81 -11.21 3.81 -15.35
N GLN A 82 -10.96 2.74 -16.10
CA GLN A 82 -11.57 1.41 -15.83
C GLN A 82 -11.23 0.92 -14.41
N ALA A 83 -9.97 1.02 -13.99
CA ALA A 83 -9.55 0.58 -12.65
C ALA A 83 -10.20 1.40 -11.53
N LEU A 84 -10.25 2.72 -11.69
CA LEU A 84 -10.84 3.65 -10.70
C LEU A 84 -12.34 3.45 -10.56
N LEU A 85 -13.07 3.29 -11.67
CA LEU A 85 -14.51 3.03 -11.65
C LEU A 85 -14.83 1.68 -10.98
N THR A 86 -14.04 0.64 -11.27
CA THR A 86 -14.17 -0.65 -10.59
C THR A 86 -13.93 -0.53 -9.09
N ALA A 87 -12.88 0.18 -8.67
CA ALA A 87 -12.59 0.40 -7.25
C ALA A 87 -13.72 1.18 -6.56
N ALA A 88 -14.26 2.21 -7.20
CA ALA A 88 -15.40 2.98 -6.68
C ALA A 88 -16.63 2.08 -6.48
N CYS A 89 -16.96 1.25 -7.48
CA CYS A 89 -18.05 0.28 -7.39
C CYS A 89 -17.88 -0.71 -6.22
N GLN A 90 -16.67 -1.27 -6.06
CA GLN A 90 -16.37 -2.18 -4.96
C GLN A 90 -16.47 -1.50 -3.60
N ASN A 91 -16.03 -0.25 -3.48
CA ASN A 91 -16.16 0.55 -2.27
C ASN A 91 -17.62 0.82 -1.92
N MET A 92 -18.46 1.21 -2.88
CA MET A 92 -19.90 1.39 -2.68
C MET A 92 -20.57 0.09 -2.22
N LYS A 93 -20.26 -1.05 -2.85
CA LYS A 93 -20.75 -2.37 -2.44
C LYS A 93 -20.32 -2.71 -1.00
N LYS A 94 -19.10 -2.36 -0.61
CA LYS A 94 -18.60 -2.59 0.74
C LYS A 94 -19.34 -1.73 1.76
N ILE A 95 -19.56 -0.45 1.48
CA ILE A 95 -20.33 0.46 2.33
C ILE A 95 -21.75 -0.07 2.53
N ALA A 96 -22.46 -0.41 1.44
CA ALA A 96 -23.81 -0.96 1.52
C ALA A 96 -23.89 -2.24 2.37
N LYS A 97 -22.91 -3.14 2.23
CA LYS A 97 -22.83 -4.35 3.08
C LYS A 97 -22.59 -4.04 4.56
N HIS A 98 -21.79 -3.02 4.86
CA HIS A 98 -21.57 -2.60 6.25
C HIS A 98 -22.83 -2.00 6.84
N LEU A 99 -23.50 -1.08 6.13
CA LEU A 99 -24.77 -0.48 6.56
C LEU A 99 -25.84 -1.56 6.80
N ALA A 100 -26.04 -2.47 5.85
CA ALA A 100 -27.00 -3.57 6.00
C ALA A 100 -26.66 -4.54 7.14
N ARG A 101 -25.38 -4.68 7.52
CA ARG A 101 -24.99 -5.45 8.71
C ARG A 101 -25.32 -4.66 9.98
N LEU A 102 -25.04 -3.36 10.00
CA LEU A 102 -25.32 -2.49 11.15
C LEU A 102 -26.83 -2.45 11.45
N GLU A 103 -27.67 -2.28 10.43
CA GLU A 103 -29.14 -2.33 10.57
C GLU A 103 -29.63 -3.62 11.24
N ARG A 104 -29.04 -4.77 10.89
CA ARG A 104 -29.39 -6.06 11.50
C ARG A 104 -28.94 -6.21 12.95
N VAL A 105 -27.86 -5.54 13.35
CA VAL A 105 -27.28 -5.66 14.70
C VAL A 105 -27.87 -4.63 15.65
N CYS A 106 -28.10 -3.40 15.18
CA CYS A 106 -28.52 -2.27 16.01
C CYS A 106 -30.03 -1.98 15.93
N GLY A 107 -30.77 -2.65 15.03
CA GLY A 107 -32.15 -2.28 14.69
C GLY A 107 -32.19 -0.97 13.90
N ASN A 108 -33.31 -0.69 13.22
CA ASN A 108 -33.46 0.43 12.27
C ASN A 108 -33.40 1.84 12.91
N THR A 109 -33.06 1.93 14.20
CA THR A 109 -32.94 3.18 14.94
C THR A 109 -31.49 3.66 14.89
N LYS A 110 -31.28 4.66 14.02
CA LYS A 110 -30.14 5.58 13.97
C LYS A 110 -28.88 5.08 13.25
N ILE A 111 -28.97 4.95 11.92
CA ILE A 111 -27.83 4.71 11.01
C ILE A 111 -26.77 5.85 11.08
N PHE A 112 -27.12 7.03 11.62
CA PHE A 112 -26.26 8.22 11.65
C PHE A 112 -25.90 8.75 13.05
N GLU A 113 -26.31 8.09 14.14
CA GLU A 113 -25.81 8.47 15.47
C GLU A 113 -24.83 7.41 15.99
N PRO A 114 -23.67 7.80 16.54
CA PRO A 114 -22.75 6.86 17.16
C PRO A 114 -23.39 6.28 18.43
N CYS A 115 -23.26 4.96 18.61
CA CYS A 115 -23.51 4.28 19.88
C CYS A 115 -22.50 4.75 20.94
#